data_AF-A0AAP0G5T0-F1
#
_entry.id   AF-A0AAP0G5T0-F1
#
_cell.length_a   1.000
_cell.length_b   1.000
_cell.length_c   1.000
_cell.angle_alpha   90.00
_cell.angle_beta   90.00
_cell.angle_gamma   90.00
#
_symmetry.space_group_name_H-M   'P 1'
#
loop_
_entity.id
_entity.type
_entity.pdbx_description
1 polymer ?
#
loop_
_entity_poly.entity_id
_entity_poly.type
_entity_poly.pdbx_seq_one_letter_code
_entity_poly.pdbx_strand_id
1 'polypeptide(L)'
;MVRAGVLSFPYALSELGRSPGVAILILSWIITVYSLWQMDEKHEMVLGKRFDRYHELSHHASGERLGLYIVVPQQLIWEVGVCIVYMVTSGKSLKKFHDTVCLDCKNIKLTYFIMIFASVHFVLLRLPNFNSISGIYPLSSSCP
;
A
#
# COMPACT_ATOMS: atom_id res chain seq x y z
N MET A 1 1.78 -2.13 -10.97
CA MET A 1 1.74 -2.66 -9.59
C MET A 1 0.35 -3.20 -9.31
N VAL A 2 0.19 -4.52 -9.24
CA VAL A 2 -1.05 -5.14 -8.75
C VAL A 2 -0.81 -5.45 -7.28
N ARG A 3 -1.37 -4.64 -6.38
CA ARG A 3 -1.37 -4.87 -4.93
C ARG A 3 -2.83 -4.87 -4.47
N ALA A 4 -3.08 -5.37 -3.24
CA ALA A 4 -4.35 -5.57 -2.53
C ALA A 4 -5.54 -4.60 -2.78
N GLY A 5 -5.34 -3.43 -3.41
CA GLY A 5 -6.42 -2.55 -3.88
C GLY A 5 -7.37 -3.21 -4.90
N VAL A 6 -6.93 -4.21 -5.68
CA VAL A 6 -7.81 -4.96 -6.60
C VAL A 6 -8.88 -5.75 -5.86
N LEU A 7 -8.65 -6.15 -4.59
CA LEU A 7 -9.65 -6.88 -3.81
C LEU A 7 -10.78 -5.97 -3.30
N SER A 8 -10.47 -4.70 -3.01
CA SER A 8 -11.46 -3.69 -2.59
C SER A 8 -12.21 -3.06 -3.77
N PHE A 9 -11.66 -3.18 -4.97
CA PHE A 9 -12.21 -2.63 -6.19
C PHE A 9 -13.61 -3.14 -6.57
N PRO A 10 -13.91 -4.47 -6.58
CA PRO A 10 -15.27 -4.95 -6.86
C PRO A 10 -16.27 -4.52 -5.77
N TYR A 11 -15.84 -4.41 -4.52
CA TYR A 11 -16.67 -3.94 -3.42
C TYR A 11 -17.06 -2.45 -3.60
N ALA A 12 -16.12 -1.59 -4.00
CA ALA A 12 -16.39 -0.19 -4.30
C ALA A 12 -17.29 0.00 -5.54
N LEU A 13 -17.14 -0.85 -6.56
CA LEU A 13 -18.01 -0.86 -7.75
C LEU A 13 -19.45 -1.28 -7.45
N SER A 14 -19.66 -2.19 -6.51
CA SER A 14 -21.01 -2.61 -6.09
C SER A 14 -21.76 -1.49 -5.36
N GLU A 15 -21.09 -0.67 -4.56
CA GLU A 15 -21.70 0.45 -3.83
C GLU A 15 -21.98 1.67 -4.72
N LEU A 16 -21.16 1.93 -5.74
CA LEU A 16 -21.35 3.07 -6.65
C LEU A 16 -22.22 2.77 -7.88
N GLY A 17 -22.57 1.50 -8.12
CA GLY A 17 -23.33 1.08 -9.30
C GLY A 17 -22.46 0.93 -10.56
N ARG A 18 -23.00 0.17 -11.53
CA ARG A 18 -22.26 -0.27 -12.73
C ARG A 18 -21.74 0.89 -13.60
N SER A 19 -22.50 1.97 -13.74
CA SER A 19 -22.11 3.10 -14.59
C SER A 19 -21.17 4.09 -13.91
N PRO A 20 -21.39 4.52 -12.65
CA PRO A 20 -20.47 5.42 -11.96
C PRO A 20 -19.11 4.77 -11.66
N GLY A 21 -19.11 3.47 -11.36
CA GLY A 21 -17.86 2.74 -11.14
C GLY A 21 -16.99 2.66 -12.40
N VAL A 22 -17.59 2.47 -13.59
CA VAL A 22 -16.88 2.51 -14.87
C VAL A 22 -16.36 3.91 -15.19
N ALA A 23 -17.12 4.97 -14.88
CA ALA A 23 -16.65 6.34 -15.09
C ALA A 23 -15.42 6.67 -14.22
N ILE A 24 -15.43 6.30 -12.94
CA ILE A 24 -14.30 6.53 -12.02
C ILE A 24 -13.07 5.71 -12.42
N LEU A 25 -13.30 4.51 -12.96
CA LEU A 25 -12.23 3.68 -13.50
C LEU A 25 -11.50 4.33 -14.66
N ILE A 26 -12.25 4.82 -15.64
CA ILE A 26 -11.70 5.51 -16.80
C ILE A 26 -10.98 6.78 -16.34
N LEU A 27 -11.58 7.54 -15.43
CA LEU A 27 -10.96 8.75 -14.86
C LEU A 27 -9.65 8.43 -14.15
N SER A 28 -9.62 7.41 -13.29
CA SER A 28 -8.42 6.93 -12.59
C SER A 28 -7.33 6.49 -13.57
N TRP A 29 -7.72 5.80 -14.64
CA TRP A 29 -6.79 5.39 -15.69
C TRP A 29 -6.18 6.61 -16.42
N ILE A 30 -7.00 7.59 -16.80
CA ILE A 30 -6.52 8.83 -17.43
C ILE A 30 -5.56 9.58 -16.51
N ILE A 31 -5.92 9.74 -15.22
CA ILE A 31 -5.05 10.38 -14.21
C ILE A 31 -3.72 9.63 -14.08
N THR A 32 -3.76 8.29 -14.09
CA THR A 32 -2.55 7.46 -13.99
C THR A 32 -1.63 7.66 -15.19
N VAL A 33 -2.17 7.61 -16.42
CA VAL A 33 -1.40 7.85 -17.64
C VAL A 33 -0.82 9.27 -17.66
N TYR A 34 -1.63 10.26 -17.27
CA TYR A 34 -1.17 11.65 -17.17
C TYR A 34 -0.06 11.83 -16.13
N SER A 35 -0.16 11.15 -14.99
CA SER A 35 0.87 11.18 -13.95
C SER A 35 2.17 10.52 -14.42
N LEU A 36 2.08 9.40 -15.15
CA LEU A 36 3.26 8.74 -15.74
C LEU A 36 3.95 9.65 -16.75
N TRP A 37 3.17 10.32 -17.60
CA TRP A 37 3.69 11.30 -18.55
C TRP A 37 4.39 12.46 -17.84
N GLN A 38 3.81 13.00 -16.76
CA GLN A 38 4.46 14.02 -15.94
C GLN A 38 5.76 13.55 -15.28
N MET A 39 5.88 12.28 -14.92
CA MET A 39 7.11 11.75 -14.32
C MET A 39 8.23 11.67 -15.36
N ASP A 40 7.90 11.23 -16.59
CA ASP A 40 8.84 11.14 -17.70
C ASP A 40 9.41 12.52 -18.08
N GLU A 41 8.54 13.52 -18.27
CA GLU A 41 8.98 14.88 -18.61
C GLU A 41 9.79 15.53 -17.48
N LYS A 42 9.51 15.14 -16.22
CA LYS A 42 10.26 15.64 -15.07
C LYS A 42 11.63 14.99 -14.89
N HIS A 43 11.86 13.80 -15.46
CA HIS A 43 13.14 13.10 -15.34
C HIS A 43 14.31 13.84 -16.04
N GLU A 44 14.02 14.72 -16.99
CA GLU A 44 15.03 15.47 -17.77
C GLU A 44 14.80 16.99 -17.79
N MET A 45 14.23 17.59 -16.73
CA MET A 45 14.00 19.05 -16.70
C MET A 45 15.27 19.92 -16.83
N VAL A 46 16.47 19.34 -16.67
CA VAL A 46 17.76 20.02 -16.84
C VAL A 46 18.70 19.16 -17.67
N LEU A 47 19.19 19.71 -18.79
CA LEU A 47 20.20 19.08 -19.66
C LEU A 47 21.41 18.63 -18.84
N GLY A 48 21.63 17.31 -18.74
CA GLY A 48 22.84 16.71 -18.19
C GLY A 48 22.78 16.21 -16.73
N LYS A 49 21.62 16.28 -16.04
CA LYS A 49 21.51 15.73 -14.67
C LYS A 49 20.28 14.83 -14.51
N ARG A 50 20.54 13.53 -14.30
CA ARG A 50 19.52 12.51 -14.07
C ARG A 50 19.05 12.56 -12.61
N PHE A 51 17.77 12.86 -12.38
CA PHE A 51 17.16 12.81 -11.05
C PHE A 51 16.45 11.47 -10.84
N ASP A 52 17.12 10.51 -10.20
CA ASP A 52 16.52 9.20 -9.87
C ASP A 52 15.76 9.23 -8.51
N ARG A 53 15.96 10.26 -7.68
CA ARG A 53 15.39 10.33 -6.32
C ARG A 53 14.26 11.36 -6.22
N TYR A 54 13.05 10.90 -5.87
CA TYR A 54 11.84 11.73 -5.71
C TYR A 54 11.99 12.94 -4.77
N HIS A 55 12.85 12.82 -3.76
CA HIS A 55 13.18 13.90 -2.83
C HIS A 55 13.91 15.07 -3.52
N GLU A 56 14.80 14.78 -4.48
CA GLU A 56 15.60 15.78 -5.18
C GLU A 56 14.79 16.48 -6.28
N LEU A 57 13.91 15.73 -6.96
CA LEU A 57 12.91 16.25 -7.90
C LEU A 57 11.93 17.24 -7.23
N SER A 58 11.45 16.90 -6.03
CA SER A 58 10.56 17.76 -5.25
C SER A 58 11.24 19.05 -4.79
N HIS A 59 12.53 18.97 -4.45
CA HIS A 59 13.34 20.11 -4.04
C HIS A 59 13.58 21.11 -5.18
N HIS A 60 13.77 20.62 -6.41
CA HIS A 60 14.01 21.46 -7.59
C HIS A 60 12.72 22.08 -8.16
N ALA A 61 11.60 21.34 -8.17
CA ALA A 61 10.36 21.78 -8.81
C ALA A 61 9.49 22.72 -7.94
N SER A 62 9.64 22.70 -6.62
CA SER A 62 8.72 23.41 -5.69
C SER A 62 9.45 24.36 -4.72
N GLY A 63 10.76 24.54 -4.89
CA GLY A 63 11.60 25.32 -3.99
C GLY A 63 12.07 24.51 -2.77
N GLU A 64 13.26 24.85 -2.30
CA GLU A 64 14.10 24.13 -1.31
C GLU A 64 13.42 23.74 0.02
N ARG A 65 12.26 24.31 0.36
CA ARG A 65 11.53 23.99 1.62
C ARG A 65 10.09 23.53 1.45
N LEU A 66 9.39 23.92 0.38
CA LEU A 66 7.95 23.69 0.25
C LEU A 66 7.62 22.32 -0.32
N GLY A 67 8.39 21.83 -1.30
CA GLY A 67 8.17 20.51 -1.89
C GLY A 67 8.30 19.39 -0.87
N LEU A 68 9.33 19.48 -0.02
CA LEU A 68 9.58 18.49 1.02
C LEU A 68 8.45 18.43 2.06
N TYR A 69 7.97 19.60 2.51
CA TYR A 69 6.95 19.70 3.54
C TYR A 69 5.57 19.24 3.07
N ILE A 70 5.31 19.19 1.76
CA ILE A 70 4.02 18.71 1.23
C ILE A 70 4.09 17.22 0.90
N VAL A 71 5.15 16.78 0.23
CA VAL A 71 5.26 15.41 -0.28
C VAL A 71 5.51 14.39 0.85
N VAL A 72 6.39 14.72 1.81
CA VAL A 72 6.76 13.78 2.88
C VAL A 72 5.59 13.48 3.82
N PRO A 73 4.79 14.46 4.30
CA PRO A 73 3.63 14.15 5.12
C PRO A 73 2.60 13.31 4.37
N GLN A 74 2.38 13.56 3.07
CA GLN A 74 1.45 12.77 2.28
C GLN A 74 1.89 11.30 2.15
N GLN A 75 3.19 11.05 1.96
CA GLN A 75 3.75 9.70 1.92
C GLN A 75 3.61 9.00 3.28
N LEU A 76 3.92 9.69 4.38
CA LEU A 76 3.80 9.14 5.73
C LEU A 76 2.35 8.79 6.10
N ILE A 77 1.40 9.68 5.78
CA ILE A 77 -0.02 9.43 6.03
C ILE A 77 -0.49 8.19 5.28
N TRP A 78 -0.09 8.05 4.01
CA TRP A 78 -0.44 6.88 3.21
C TRP A 78 0.19 5.59 3.75
N GLU A 79 1.48 5.62 4.08
CA GLU A 79 2.20 4.45 4.61
C GLU A 79 1.60 3.98 5.94
N VAL A 80 1.38 4.90 6.88
CA VAL A 80 0.76 4.60 8.18
C VAL A 80 -0.66 4.06 8.00
N GLY A 81 -1.45 4.65 7.11
CA GLY A 81 -2.81 4.19 6.81
C GLY A 81 -2.83 2.75 6.27
N VAL A 82 -1.95 2.44 5.31
CA VAL A 82 -1.83 1.09 4.74
C VAL A 82 -1.37 0.09 5.80
N CYS A 83 -0.42 0.46 6.66
CA CYS A 83 0.02 -0.39 7.77
C CYS A 83 -1.13 -0.75 8.72
N ILE A 84 -1.97 0.22 9.11
CA ILE A 84 -3.11 -0.03 10.00
C ILE A 84 -4.13 -0.96 9.34
N VAL A 85 -4.51 -0.69 8.08
CA VAL A 85 -5.47 -1.52 7.33
C VAL A 85 -4.94 -2.94 7.18
N TYR A 86 -3.65 -3.11 6.91
CA TYR A 86 -3.02 -4.42 6.80
C TYR A 86 -3.04 -5.20 8.12
N MET A 87 -2.73 -4.56 9.25
CA MET A 87 -2.80 -5.20 10.57
C MET A 87 -4.22 -5.66 10.93
N VAL A 88 -5.23 -4.80 10.69
CA VAL A 88 -6.63 -5.12 10.99
C VAL A 88 -7.16 -6.22 10.08
N THR A 89 -6.86 -6.15 8.78
CA THR A 89 -7.31 -7.15 7.80
C THR A 89 -6.68 -8.51 8.09
N SER A 90 -5.39 -8.54 8.43
CA SER A 90 -4.69 -9.78 8.80
C SER A 90 -5.23 -10.38 10.10
N GLY A 91 -5.53 -9.56 11.12
CA GLY A 91 -6.17 -10.03 12.35
C GLY A 91 -7.57 -10.61 12.14
N LYS A 92 -8.37 -10.02 11.24
CA LYS A 92 -9.68 -10.56 10.83
C LYS A 92 -9.56 -11.89 10.08
N SER A 93 -8.57 -12.01 9.20
CA SER A 93 -8.29 -13.25 8.46
C SER A 93 -7.90 -14.38 9.41
N LEU A 94 -6.97 -14.11 10.35
CA LEU A 94 -6.53 -15.09 11.34
C LEU A 94 -7.66 -15.53 12.27
N LYS A 95 -8.53 -14.60 12.67
CA LYS A 95 -9.74 -14.93 13.43
C LYS A 95 -10.64 -15.90 12.66
N LYS A 96 -10.95 -15.60 11.39
CA LYS A 96 -11.77 -16.51 10.55
C LYS A 96 -11.14 -17.90 10.39
N PHE A 97 -9.82 -17.96 10.22
CA PHE A 97 -9.10 -19.23 10.15
C PHE A 97 -9.23 -20.03 11.45
N HIS A 98 -9.01 -19.38 12.59
CA HIS A 98 -9.19 -19.99 13.90
C HIS A 98 -10.62 -20.50 14.12
N ASP A 99 -11.64 -19.70 13.77
CA ASP A 99 -13.05 -20.07 13.91
C ASP A 99 -13.43 -21.24 12.97
N THR A 100 -12.70 -21.44 11.87
CA THR A 100 -12.92 -22.56 10.93
C THR A 100 -12.26 -23.86 11.42
N VAL A 101 -11.09 -23.76 12.07
CA VAL A 101 -10.32 -24.92 12.55
C VAL A 101 -10.82 -25.41 13.93
N CYS A 102 -11.37 -24.52 14.75
CA CYS A 102 -11.92 -24.88 16.06
C CYS A 102 -13.38 -24.43 16.18
N LEU A 103 -14.30 -25.35 15.90
CA LEU A 103 -15.76 -25.12 15.91
C LEU A 103 -16.33 -24.81 17.31
N ASP A 104 -15.68 -25.26 18.40
CA ASP A 104 -16.13 -25.12 19.79
C ASP A 104 -15.20 -24.26 20.68
N CYS A 105 -14.28 -23.48 20.08
CA CYS A 105 -13.38 -22.65 20.86
C CYS A 105 -14.06 -21.37 21.39
N LYS A 106 -13.59 -20.90 22.56
CA LYS A 106 -14.05 -19.67 23.20
C LYS A 106 -13.84 -18.48 22.27
N ASN A 107 -14.83 -17.59 22.19
CA ASN A 107 -14.75 -16.35 21.40
C ASN A 107 -13.61 -15.45 21.92
N ILE A 108 -12.47 -15.46 21.24
CA ILE A 108 -11.33 -14.59 21.52
C ILE A 108 -11.57 -13.23 20.85
N LYS A 109 -11.29 -12.14 21.57
CA LYS A 109 -11.40 -10.77 21.01
C LYS A 109 -10.41 -10.59 19.86
N LEU A 110 -10.87 -9.94 18.78
CA LEU A 110 -10.06 -9.60 17.60
C LEU A 110 -8.72 -8.93 17.96
N THR A 111 -8.70 -8.12 19.03
CA THR A 111 -7.52 -7.42 19.53
C THR A 111 -6.35 -8.36 19.84
N TYR A 112 -6.61 -9.58 20.33
CA TYR A 112 -5.55 -10.55 20.63
C TYR A 112 -4.91 -11.09 19.34
N PHE A 113 -5.71 -11.38 18.31
CA PHE A 113 -5.19 -11.82 17.01
C PHE A 113 -4.36 -10.72 16.33
N ILE A 114 -4.78 -9.45 16.46
CA ILE A 114 -4.01 -8.31 15.96
C ILE A 114 -2.66 -8.21 16.71
N MET A 115 -2.65 -8.36 18.05
CA MET A 115 -1.41 -8.31 18.84
C MET A 115 -0.44 -9.45 18.48
N ILE A 116 -0.94 -10.66 18.24
CA ILE A 116 -0.11 -11.80 17.80
C ILE A 116 0.51 -11.53 16.42
N PHE A 117 -0.25 -10.97 15.48
CA PHE A 117 0.29 -10.62 14.17
C PHE A 117 1.30 -9.48 14.23
N ALA A 118 1.05 -8.49 15.09
CA ALA A 118 1.94 -7.35 15.33
C ALA A 118 3.27 -7.76 15.97
N SER A 119 3.27 -8.71 16.91
CA SER A 119 4.50 -9.20 17.53
C SER A 119 5.40 -9.93 16.54
N VAL A 120 4.82 -10.75 15.66
CA VAL A 120 5.56 -11.40 14.55
C VAL A 120 6.17 -10.34 13.63
N HIS A 121 5.41 -9.31 13.23
CA HIS A 121 5.93 -8.21 12.41
C HIS A 121 7.07 -7.46 13.09
N PHE A 122 6.96 -7.19 14.39
CA PHE A 122 8.00 -6.50 15.14
C PHE A 122 9.31 -7.31 15.20
N VAL A 123 9.21 -8.64 15.33
CA VAL A 123 10.37 -9.53 15.27
C VAL A 123 10.98 -9.55 13.86
N LEU A 124 10.14 -9.58 12.81
CA LEU A 124 10.62 -9.50 11.43
C LEU A 124 11.35 -8.18 11.15
N LEU A 125 10.86 -7.06 11.69
CA LEU A 125 11.52 -5.75 11.55
C LEU A 125 12.86 -5.67 12.29
N ARG A 126 13.12 -6.56 13.25
CA ARG A 126 14.40 -6.66 13.97
C ARG A 126 15.45 -7.46 13.19
N LEU A 127 15.08 -8.16 12.12
CA LEU A 127 16.03 -8.88 11.26
C LEU A 127 16.68 -7.89 10.27
N PRO A 128 17.99 -7.61 10.39
CA PRO A 128 18.68 -6.58 9.58
C PRO A 128 18.94 -6.99 8.12
N ASN A 129 18.50 -8.18 7.70
CA ASN A 129 18.82 -8.75 6.39
C ASN A 129 17.59 -8.76 5.46
N PHE A 130 17.57 -7.83 4.50
CA PHE A 130 16.62 -7.81 3.38
C PHE A 130 16.70 -9.05 2.48
N ASN A 131 17.84 -9.78 2.49
CA ASN A 131 18.01 -11.02 1.73
C ASN A 131 17.09 -12.16 2.21
N SER A 132 16.69 -12.16 3.48
CA SER A 132 15.77 -13.16 4.05
C SER A 132 14.30 -12.91 3.70
N ILE A 133 13.94 -11.68 3.34
CA ILE A 133 12.57 -11.28 2.96
C ILE A 133 12.27 -11.62 1.49
N SER A 134 13.31 -11.83 0.66
CA SER A 134 13.17 -12.28 -0.74
C SER A 134 12.40 -13.61 -0.88
N GLY A 135 12.39 -14.46 0.16
CA GLY A 135 11.60 -15.70 0.19
C GLY A 135 10.08 -15.52 0.35
N ILE A 136 9.60 -14.33 0.71
CA ILE A 136 8.16 -14.04 0.91
C ILE A 136 7.49 -13.57 -0.39
N TYR A 137 8.25 -12.98 -1.31
CA TYR A 137 7.75 -12.55 -2.63
C TYR A 137 7.05 -13.68 -3.43
N PRO A 138 7.55 -14.93 -3.49
CA PRO A 138 6.83 -16.01 -4.16
C PRO A 138 5.50 -16.43 -3.48
N LEU A 139 5.36 -16.22 -2.17
CA LEU A 139 4.09 -16.46 -1.46
C LEU A 139 3.06 -15.37 -1.79
N SER A 140 3.49 -14.11 -1.97
CA SER A 140 2.59 -13.02 -2.33
C SER A 140 2.06 -13.10 -3.77
N SER A 141 2.74 -13.79 -4.69
CA SER A 141 2.26 -14.04 -6.07
C SER A 141 1.30 -15.23 -6.17
N SER A 142 1.12 -15.98 -5.07
CA SER A 142 0.30 -17.20 -5.05
C SER A 142 -1.10 -17.01 -4.44
N CYS A 143 -1.40 -15.80 -3.94
CA CYS A 143 -2.76 -15.43 -3.55
C CYS A 143 -3.37 -14.52 -4.64
N PRO A 144 -4.36 -15.02 -5.41
CA PRO A 144 -5.08 -14.23 -6.42
C PRO A 144 -5.91 -13.09 -5.83
#